data_AF-A0A517MT61-F1
#
_entry.id   AF-A0A517MT61-F1
#
_cell.length_a   1.000
_cell.length_b   1.000
_cell.length_c   1.000
_cell.angle_alpha   90.00
_cell.angle_beta   90.00
_cell.angle_gamma   90.00
#
_symmetry.space_group_name_H-M   'P 1'
#
loop_
_entity.id
_entity.type
_entity.pdbx_description
1 polymer ?
#
loop_
_entity_poly.entity_id
_entity_poly.type
_entity_poly.pdbx_seq_one_letter_code
_entity_poly.pdbx_strand_id
1 'polypeptide(L)'
;MQRLFLIASFVYLLAFTTNASAAIVPTHDATIVANGDAPDDGMNLTLDTSTNREWLDLTLSDGMSFNSVAAQLGPGAVFEGFQIASTPEAVQFLQNLGLSTTLFPGMTDLADGGTAAAAAIGLLGESGLVGGVSFSQATTSEAWPGPGNQRVIAIRNNGVTSTIQAGGVGSATAGAQIGHFLYRSTVPEPASVALFASCGFALLASRRRNPLS
;
A
#
# COMPACT_ATOMS: atom_id res chain seq x y z
N MET A 1 -17.67 -80.12 -14.19
CA MET A 1 -16.37 -79.63 -14.71
C MET A 1 -16.48 -78.13 -14.91
N GLN A 2 -16.10 -77.36 -13.90
CA GLN A 2 -16.30 -75.91 -13.81
C GLN A 2 -15.04 -75.20 -14.31
N ARG A 3 -15.18 -74.37 -15.36
CA ARG A 3 -14.07 -73.67 -16.02
C ARG A 3 -13.69 -72.42 -15.22
N LEU A 4 -12.42 -72.34 -14.84
CA LEU A 4 -11.77 -71.23 -14.15
C LEU A 4 -11.33 -70.18 -15.18
N PHE A 5 -11.89 -68.98 -15.17
CA PHE A 5 -11.42 -67.84 -15.97
C PHE A 5 -10.51 -66.96 -15.10
N LEU A 6 -9.26 -66.82 -15.52
CA LEU A 6 -8.23 -65.99 -14.90
C LEU A 6 -8.28 -64.61 -15.57
N ILE A 7 -8.78 -63.59 -14.86
CA ILE A 7 -8.77 -62.19 -15.34
C ILE A 7 -7.48 -61.54 -14.84
N ALA A 8 -6.53 -61.32 -15.75
CA ALA A 8 -5.34 -60.52 -15.48
C ALA A 8 -5.74 -59.04 -15.37
N SER A 9 -5.72 -58.49 -14.16
CA SER A 9 -5.88 -57.05 -13.94
C SER A 9 -4.55 -56.34 -14.20
N PHE A 10 -4.50 -55.55 -15.27
CA PHE A 10 -3.38 -54.67 -15.61
C PHE A 10 -3.61 -53.32 -14.90
N VAL A 11 -2.93 -53.09 -13.78
CA VAL A 11 -2.96 -51.80 -13.07
C VAL A 11 -1.91 -50.89 -13.71
N TYR A 12 -2.36 -49.85 -14.42
CA TYR A 12 -1.49 -48.77 -14.90
C TYR A 12 -1.28 -47.78 -13.74
N LEU A 13 -0.08 -47.80 -13.16
CA LEU A 13 0.35 -46.78 -12.19
C LEU A 13 0.85 -45.56 -12.97
N LEU A 14 0.00 -44.53 -13.14
CA LEU A 14 0.44 -43.22 -13.65
C LEU A 14 1.17 -42.49 -12.52
N ALA A 15 2.50 -42.42 -12.60
CA ALA A 15 3.29 -41.54 -11.76
C ALA A 15 3.17 -40.09 -12.28
N PHE A 16 2.36 -39.27 -11.61
CA PHE A 16 2.39 -37.83 -11.81
C PHE A 16 3.60 -37.26 -11.07
N THR A 17 4.68 -36.94 -11.80
CA THR A 17 5.79 -36.16 -11.23
C THR A 17 5.35 -34.70 -11.16
N THR A 18 5.00 -34.22 -9.97
CA THR A 18 4.81 -32.77 -9.76
C THR A 18 6.18 -32.13 -9.72
N ASN A 19 6.54 -31.39 -10.77
CA ASN A 19 7.68 -30.49 -10.72
C ASN A 19 7.30 -29.34 -9.77
N ALA A 20 7.71 -29.44 -8.51
CA ALA A 20 7.70 -28.31 -7.60
C ALA A 20 8.78 -27.33 -8.08
N SER A 21 8.41 -26.39 -8.95
CA SER A 21 9.25 -25.23 -9.21
C SER A 21 9.14 -24.34 -7.97
N ALA A 22 10.22 -24.29 -7.18
CA ALA A 22 10.36 -23.27 -6.15
C ALA A 22 10.43 -21.91 -6.86
N ALA A 23 9.28 -21.26 -7.00
CA ALA A 23 9.23 -19.87 -7.39
C ALA A 23 10.00 -19.09 -6.32
N ILE A 24 11.13 -18.50 -6.71
CA ILE A 24 11.77 -17.45 -5.93
C ILE A 24 10.75 -16.32 -5.89
N VAL A 25 10.01 -16.22 -4.79
CA VAL A 25 9.18 -15.05 -4.52
C VAL A 25 10.16 -13.87 -4.46
N PRO A 26 10.05 -12.86 -5.32
CA PRO A 26 10.83 -11.65 -5.18
C PRO A 26 10.57 -11.12 -3.77
N THR A 27 11.58 -11.12 -2.91
CA THR A 27 11.50 -10.36 -1.67
C THR A 27 11.36 -8.91 -2.11
N HIS A 28 10.21 -8.30 -1.85
CA HIS A 28 9.99 -6.90 -2.18
C HIS A 28 11.11 -6.07 -1.53
N ASP A 29 12.01 -5.49 -2.34
CA ASP A 29 13.16 -4.66 -1.92
C ASP A 29 12.71 -3.31 -1.30
N ALA A 30 11.41 -3.11 -1.12
CA ALA A 30 10.84 -1.93 -0.49
C ALA A 30 11.01 -2.04 1.03
N THR A 31 11.83 -1.18 1.62
CA THR A 31 11.82 -0.99 3.07
C THR A 31 10.68 -0.05 3.39
N ILE A 32 9.53 -0.58 3.82
CA ILE A 32 8.48 0.27 4.34
C ILE A 32 8.90 0.75 5.72
N VAL A 33 9.08 2.05 5.86
CA VAL A 33 9.42 2.66 7.13
C VAL A 33 8.17 3.34 7.67
N ALA A 34 7.60 2.74 8.71
CA ALA A 34 6.69 3.44 9.60
C ALA A 34 7.54 4.38 10.44
N ASN A 35 7.64 5.65 10.05
CA ASN A 35 8.43 6.61 10.81
C ASN A 35 7.54 7.76 11.29
N GLY A 36 7.45 7.85 12.62
CA GLY A 36 6.93 8.99 13.38
C GLY A 36 7.83 10.22 13.35
N ASP A 37 8.45 10.50 12.21
CA ASP A 37 9.23 11.72 11.93
C ASP A 37 8.66 12.41 10.68
N ALA A 38 7.32 12.42 10.53
CA ALA A 38 6.68 13.33 9.59
C ALA A 38 7.13 14.77 9.90
N PRO A 39 7.35 15.63 8.88
CA PRO A 39 7.90 16.96 9.07
C PRO A 39 6.96 17.85 9.91
N ASP A 40 7.09 17.85 11.23
CA ASP A 40 6.42 18.71 12.24
C ASP A 40 4.89 18.90 12.10
N ASP A 41 4.23 18.22 11.16
CA ASP A 41 2.83 18.40 10.76
C ASP A 41 1.88 17.50 11.57
N GLY A 42 2.44 16.65 12.43
CA GLY A 42 1.69 15.77 13.33
C GLY A 42 0.92 14.67 12.62
N MET A 43 1.20 14.41 11.34
CA MET A 43 0.55 13.34 10.57
C MET A 43 1.27 12.01 10.75
N ASN A 44 0.49 10.93 10.86
CA ASN A 44 1.04 9.57 10.81
C ASN A 44 1.20 9.16 9.33
N LEU A 45 2.43 8.90 8.91
CA LEU A 45 2.79 8.61 7.52
C LEU A 45 3.53 7.29 7.40
N THR A 46 3.26 6.57 6.31
CA THR A 46 4.01 5.39 5.89
C THR A 46 4.86 5.74 4.68
N LEU A 47 6.18 5.64 4.79
CA LEU A 47 7.09 5.86 3.67
C LEU A 47 7.23 4.59 2.82
N ASP A 48 6.81 4.67 1.57
CA ASP A 48 7.14 3.69 0.54
C ASP A 48 8.45 4.09 -0.16
N THR A 49 9.56 3.49 0.28
CA THR A 49 10.89 3.80 -0.27
C THR A 49 11.06 3.35 -1.72
N SER A 50 10.20 2.45 -2.23
CA SER A 50 10.31 1.98 -3.62
C SER A 50 9.76 3.01 -4.61
N THR A 51 8.74 3.77 -4.20
CA THR A 51 8.13 4.83 -5.01
C THR A 51 8.50 6.23 -4.53
N ASN A 52 9.19 6.33 -3.39
CA ASN A 52 9.57 7.58 -2.72
C ASN A 52 8.34 8.44 -2.38
N ARG A 53 7.29 7.79 -1.86
CA ARG A 53 6.00 8.40 -1.52
C ARG A 53 5.69 8.21 -0.04
N GLU A 54 5.19 9.26 0.58
CA GLU A 54 4.62 9.21 1.92
C GLU A 54 3.11 9.02 1.79
N TRP A 55 2.60 7.97 2.42
CA TRP A 55 1.19 7.60 2.44
C TRP A 55 0.58 8.00 3.77
N LEU A 56 -0.56 8.70 3.71
CA LEU A 56 -1.30 9.09 4.90
C LEU A 56 -1.97 7.88 5.56
N ASP A 57 -1.91 7.81 6.89
CA ASP A 57 -2.76 6.92 7.68
C ASP A 57 -4.25 7.17 7.34
N LEU A 58 -4.98 6.10 7.02
CA LEU A 58 -6.34 6.19 6.54
C LEU A 58 -7.27 6.82 7.58
N THR A 59 -6.99 6.60 8.87
CA THR A 59 -7.78 7.12 10.00
C THR A 59 -7.79 8.65 10.07
N LEU A 60 -6.79 9.33 9.49
CA LEU A 60 -6.75 10.79 9.43
C LEU A 60 -7.75 11.38 8.43
N SER A 61 -8.28 10.56 7.53
CA SER A 61 -9.27 10.95 6.53
C SER A 61 -10.63 10.24 6.71
N ASP A 62 -10.74 9.40 7.75
CA ASP A 62 -11.98 8.69 8.06
C ASP A 62 -13.14 9.65 8.34
N GLY A 63 -14.35 9.26 7.96
CA GLY A 63 -15.54 10.08 8.17
C GLY A 63 -15.68 11.24 7.18
N MET A 64 -14.74 11.43 6.26
CA MET A 64 -14.87 12.39 5.17
C MET A 64 -15.48 11.71 3.93
N SER A 65 -16.13 12.49 3.06
CA SER A 65 -16.50 12.02 1.73
C SER A 65 -15.38 12.30 0.74
N PHE A 66 -15.35 11.57 -0.38
CA PHE A 66 -14.37 11.82 -1.44
C PHE A 66 -14.37 13.28 -1.89
N ASN A 67 -15.56 13.88 -2.08
CA ASN A 67 -15.68 15.27 -2.46
C ASN A 67 -15.13 16.23 -1.38
N SER A 68 -15.30 15.88 -0.09
CA SER A 68 -14.76 16.67 1.02
C SER A 68 -13.24 16.60 1.06
N VAL A 69 -12.66 15.41 0.90
CA VAL A 69 -11.20 15.25 0.84
C VAL A 69 -10.61 15.96 -0.36
N ALA A 70 -11.21 15.83 -1.54
CA ALA A 70 -10.76 16.54 -2.75
C ALA A 70 -10.72 18.07 -2.54
N ALA A 71 -11.66 18.63 -1.77
CA ALA A 71 -11.68 20.05 -1.43
C ALA A 71 -10.58 20.46 -0.43
N GLN A 72 -9.98 19.51 0.30
CA GLN A 72 -8.96 19.74 1.31
C GLN A 72 -7.51 19.54 0.80
N LEU A 73 -7.32 19.29 -0.50
CA LEU A 73 -5.99 19.13 -1.12
C LEU A 73 -5.34 20.47 -1.54
N GLY A 74 -6.10 21.57 -1.47
CA GLY A 74 -5.67 22.88 -1.91
C GLY A 74 -4.68 23.56 -0.96
N PRO A 75 -4.04 24.66 -1.38
CA PRO A 75 -3.13 25.44 -0.52
C PRO A 75 -3.81 25.92 0.76
N GLY A 76 -3.15 25.76 1.91
CA GLY A 76 -3.64 26.13 3.24
C GLY A 76 -4.71 25.19 3.82
N ALA A 77 -5.05 24.10 3.15
CA ALA A 77 -6.01 23.12 3.62
C ALA A 77 -5.33 21.96 4.39
N VAL A 78 -6.13 21.11 5.03
CA VAL A 78 -5.61 20.07 5.94
C VAL A 78 -4.71 19.07 5.20
N PHE A 79 -5.02 18.73 3.96
CA PHE A 79 -4.25 17.79 3.14
C PHE A 79 -3.46 18.50 2.04
N GLU A 80 -3.01 19.73 2.29
CA GLU A 80 -2.13 20.45 1.36
C GLU A 80 -0.91 19.60 0.99
N GLY A 81 -0.60 19.53 -0.32
CA GLY A 81 0.54 18.77 -0.85
C GLY A 81 0.27 17.28 -1.06
N PHE A 82 -0.83 16.74 -0.55
CA PHE A 82 -1.27 15.38 -0.86
C PHE A 82 -2.04 15.30 -2.17
N GLN A 83 -2.12 14.09 -2.70
CA GLN A 83 -2.89 13.72 -3.88
C GLN A 83 -3.66 12.43 -3.58
N ILE A 84 -4.87 12.30 -4.15
CA ILE A 84 -5.62 11.05 -4.07
C ILE A 84 -5.00 10.05 -5.04
N ALA A 85 -4.63 8.89 -4.52
CA ALA A 85 -4.03 7.82 -5.30
C ALA A 85 -5.01 7.26 -6.33
N SER A 86 -4.47 7.00 -7.51
CA SER A 86 -5.12 6.09 -8.45
C SER A 86 -5.09 4.65 -7.92
N THR A 87 -5.95 3.81 -8.47
CA THR A 87 -6.11 2.40 -8.15
C THR A 87 -4.83 1.64 -8.46
N PRO A 88 -4.17 1.83 -9.63
CA PRO A 88 -2.87 1.22 -9.86
C PRO A 88 -1.81 1.63 -8.82
N GLU A 89 -1.82 2.88 -8.35
CA GLU A 89 -0.88 3.36 -7.35
C GLU A 89 -1.15 2.77 -5.96
N ALA A 90 -2.41 2.75 -5.54
CA ALA A 90 -2.81 2.10 -4.29
C ALA A 90 -2.47 0.60 -4.33
N VAL A 91 -2.73 -0.08 -5.45
CA VAL A 91 -2.36 -1.48 -5.66
C VAL A 91 -0.86 -1.68 -5.55
N GLN A 92 -0.06 -0.86 -6.24
CA GLN A 92 1.39 -0.95 -6.19
C GLN A 92 1.90 -0.77 -4.75
N PHE A 93 1.35 0.18 -4.01
CA PHE A 93 1.67 0.39 -2.61
C PHE A 93 1.32 -0.83 -1.74
N LEU A 94 0.13 -1.42 -1.92
CA LEU A 94 -0.25 -2.65 -1.22
C LEU A 94 0.66 -3.83 -1.58
N GLN A 95 1.08 -3.94 -2.84
CA GLN A 95 2.08 -4.93 -3.26
C GLN A 95 3.42 -4.70 -2.58
N ASN A 96 3.84 -3.45 -2.43
CA ASN A 96 5.06 -3.09 -1.71
C ASN A 96 4.98 -3.44 -0.21
N LEU A 97 3.77 -3.51 0.36
CA LEU A 97 3.50 -4.05 1.70
C LEU A 97 3.51 -5.59 1.75
N GLY A 98 3.83 -6.26 0.64
CA GLY A 98 3.85 -7.73 0.53
C GLY A 98 2.47 -8.35 0.32
N LEU A 99 1.46 -7.57 -0.03
CA LEU A 99 0.13 -8.09 -0.34
C LEU A 99 0.07 -8.58 -1.79
N SER A 100 -0.35 -9.83 -1.98
CA SER A 100 -0.73 -10.33 -3.30
C SER A 100 -2.06 -9.70 -3.72
N THR A 101 -2.01 -8.83 -4.74
CA THR A 101 -3.18 -8.14 -5.29
C THR A 101 -3.31 -8.50 -6.78
N THR A 102 -3.50 -9.78 -7.08
CA THR A 102 -3.34 -10.30 -8.46
C THR A 102 -4.47 -9.92 -9.42
N LEU A 103 -5.49 -9.17 -9.00
CA LEU A 103 -6.75 -9.10 -9.75
C LEU A 103 -7.38 -7.72 -9.73
N PHE A 104 -7.48 -6.97 -10.82
CA PHE A 104 -8.68 -6.13 -10.97
C PHE A 104 -9.25 -6.38 -12.36
N PRO A 105 -10.56 -6.60 -12.51
CA PRO A 105 -11.64 -5.90 -11.78
C PRO A 105 -12.47 -6.78 -10.81
N GLY A 106 -12.70 -6.27 -9.59
CA GLY A 106 -13.72 -6.74 -8.62
C GLY A 106 -13.25 -7.49 -7.36
N MET A 107 -11.95 -7.50 -7.06
CA MET A 107 -11.23 -8.41 -6.13
C MET A 107 -12.04 -9.19 -5.09
N THR A 108 -11.81 -10.50 -5.08
CA THR A 108 -11.70 -11.29 -3.84
C THR A 108 -10.48 -12.19 -4.03
N ASP A 109 -9.32 -11.72 -3.58
CA ASP A 109 -8.12 -12.55 -3.46
C ASP A 109 -8.08 -13.08 -2.02
N LEU A 110 -7.92 -14.40 -1.84
CA LEU A 110 -7.59 -15.00 -0.56
C LEU A 110 -6.09 -14.79 -0.40
N ALA A 111 -5.71 -13.64 0.15
CA ALA A 111 -4.30 -13.36 0.37
C ALA A 111 -3.75 -14.42 1.34
N ASP A 112 -2.79 -15.23 0.88
CA ASP A 112 -2.00 -16.20 1.65
C ASP A 112 -1.08 -15.53 2.71
N GLY A 113 -1.44 -14.32 3.16
CA GLY A 113 -0.58 -13.42 3.93
C GLY A 113 -1.27 -12.80 5.13
N GLY A 114 -1.91 -13.60 5.98
CA GLY A 114 -2.56 -13.11 7.21
C GLY A 114 -1.65 -12.20 8.06
N THR A 115 -0.34 -12.46 8.07
CA THR A 115 0.65 -11.59 8.72
C THR A 115 0.89 -10.28 7.96
N ALA A 116 1.04 -10.30 6.64
CA ALA A 116 1.21 -9.11 5.81
C ALA A 116 -0.03 -8.20 5.83
N ALA A 117 -1.23 -8.78 5.78
CA ALA A 117 -2.47 -8.04 5.90
C ALA A 117 -2.65 -7.42 7.29
N ALA A 118 -2.31 -8.13 8.37
CA ALA A 118 -2.32 -7.55 9.71
C ALA A 118 -1.31 -6.40 9.85
N ALA A 119 -0.10 -6.55 9.29
CA ALA A 119 0.89 -5.49 9.26
C ALA A 119 0.40 -4.28 8.44
N ALA A 120 -0.18 -4.50 7.26
CA ALA A 120 -0.74 -3.45 6.43
C ALA A 120 -1.87 -2.69 7.13
N ILE A 121 -2.78 -3.39 7.83
CA ILE A 121 -3.83 -2.76 8.64
C ILE A 121 -3.22 -1.93 9.77
N GLY A 122 -2.21 -2.46 10.46
CA GLY A 122 -1.52 -1.73 11.53
C GLY A 122 -0.79 -0.47 11.05
N LEU A 123 -0.24 -0.49 9.82
CA LEU A 123 0.47 0.63 9.20
C LEU A 123 -0.49 1.69 8.65
N LEU A 124 -1.57 1.26 8.01
CA LEU A 124 -2.56 2.14 7.39
C LEU A 124 -3.60 2.67 8.38
N GLY A 125 -3.62 2.14 9.59
CA GLY A 125 -4.67 2.38 10.58
C GLY A 125 -5.89 1.49 10.35
N GLU A 126 -6.42 0.94 11.43
CA GLU A 126 -7.63 0.11 11.40
C GLU A 126 -8.87 1.01 11.27
N SER A 127 -9.56 0.93 10.13
CA SER A 127 -10.82 1.65 9.90
C SER A 127 -11.99 1.04 10.69
N GLY A 128 -11.90 -0.22 11.11
CA GLY A 128 -12.86 -0.81 12.03
C GLY A 128 -12.72 -2.31 12.26
N LEU A 129 -13.57 -2.81 13.17
CA LEU A 129 -13.66 -4.20 13.58
C LEU A 129 -15.13 -4.65 13.52
N VAL A 130 -15.43 -5.66 12.70
CA VAL A 130 -16.80 -6.22 12.58
C VAL A 130 -16.73 -7.73 12.69
N GLY A 131 -17.40 -8.31 13.69
CA GLY A 131 -17.46 -9.76 13.86
C GLY A 131 -16.09 -10.43 14.05
N GLY A 132 -15.13 -9.72 14.66
CA GLY A 132 -13.75 -10.21 14.82
C GLY A 132 -12.88 -10.07 13.58
N VAL A 133 -13.35 -9.38 12.54
CA VAL A 133 -12.58 -9.06 11.34
C VAL A 133 -12.14 -7.60 11.40
N SER A 134 -10.84 -7.39 11.60
CA SER A 134 -10.19 -6.09 11.46
C SER A 134 -10.11 -5.73 9.99
N PHE A 135 -10.33 -4.47 9.66
CA PHE A 135 -10.17 -4.00 8.29
C PHE A 135 -9.70 -2.56 8.20
N SER A 136 -9.01 -2.29 7.09
CA SER A 136 -8.68 -0.94 6.62
C SER A 136 -9.28 -0.80 5.23
N GLN A 137 -10.00 0.29 4.98
CA GLN A 137 -10.57 0.53 3.66
C GLN A 137 -10.49 2.00 3.28
N ALA A 138 -10.21 2.23 2.00
CA ALA A 138 -10.08 3.58 1.51
C ALA A 138 -10.49 3.71 0.04
N THR A 139 -10.94 4.91 -0.32
CA THR A 139 -11.25 5.24 -1.72
C THR A 139 -9.98 5.56 -2.50
N THR A 140 -10.06 5.35 -3.81
CA THR A 140 -9.08 5.80 -4.81
C THR A 140 -9.72 6.86 -5.72
N SER A 141 -8.94 7.46 -6.62
CA SER A 141 -9.41 8.49 -7.56
C SER A 141 -10.38 7.97 -8.62
N GLU A 142 -10.43 6.66 -8.84
CA GLU A 142 -11.20 6.04 -9.90
C GLU A 142 -12.66 5.86 -9.53
N ALA A 143 -13.50 6.16 -10.52
CA ALA A 143 -14.90 5.84 -10.46
C ALA A 143 -15.12 4.32 -10.38
N TRP A 144 -16.04 3.92 -9.51
CA TRP A 144 -16.60 2.57 -9.54
C TRP A 144 -17.74 2.52 -10.58
N PRO A 145 -18.02 1.38 -11.23
CA PRO A 145 -19.17 1.25 -12.10
C PRO A 145 -20.46 1.79 -11.46
N GLY A 146 -21.06 2.79 -12.12
CA GLY A 146 -22.24 3.53 -11.63
C GLY A 146 -21.96 5.04 -11.48
N PRO A 147 -22.95 5.89 -11.77
CA PRO A 147 -22.76 7.34 -11.69
C PRO A 147 -22.52 7.77 -10.24
N GLY A 148 -21.48 8.58 -10.02
CA GLY A 148 -21.20 9.20 -8.73
C GLY A 148 -20.60 8.27 -7.68
N ASN A 149 -20.11 7.09 -8.05
CA ASN A 149 -19.45 6.18 -7.12
C ASN A 149 -17.93 6.24 -7.28
N GLN A 150 -17.21 6.15 -6.16
CA GLN A 150 -15.77 5.99 -6.09
C GLN A 150 -15.39 4.58 -5.69
N ARG A 151 -14.28 4.10 -6.25
CA ARG A 151 -13.75 2.78 -5.95
C ARG A 151 -13.13 2.77 -4.57
N VAL A 152 -13.54 1.79 -3.77
CA VAL A 152 -12.99 1.45 -2.45
C VAL A 152 -12.18 0.18 -2.57
N ILE A 153 -11.02 0.15 -1.92
CA ILE A 153 -10.25 -1.07 -1.68
C ILE A 153 -10.28 -1.33 -0.18
N ALA A 154 -10.57 -2.56 0.23
CA ALA A 154 -10.63 -3.00 1.62
C ALA A 154 -9.68 -4.17 1.85
N ILE A 155 -8.86 -4.07 2.89
CA ILE A 155 -8.02 -5.15 3.41
C ILE A 155 -8.72 -5.66 4.66
N ARG A 156 -9.02 -6.95 4.72
CA ARG A 156 -9.70 -7.59 5.85
C ARG A 156 -8.84 -8.70 6.43
N ASN A 157 -8.85 -8.83 7.74
CA ASN A 157 -8.08 -9.84 8.46
C ASN A 157 -8.88 -10.34 9.69
N ASN A 158 -9.03 -11.65 9.85
CA ASN A 158 -9.72 -12.25 11.00
C ASN A 158 -8.76 -13.01 11.96
N GLY A 159 -7.46 -12.77 11.84
CA GLY A 159 -6.40 -13.48 12.55
C GLY A 159 -5.97 -14.82 11.92
N VAL A 160 -6.75 -15.36 10.98
CA VAL A 160 -6.48 -16.65 10.31
C VAL A 160 -6.33 -16.47 8.80
N THR A 161 -7.27 -15.76 8.19
CA THR A 161 -7.32 -15.47 6.76
C THR A 161 -7.37 -13.97 6.53
N SER A 162 -6.82 -13.56 5.38
CA SER A 162 -6.92 -12.21 4.88
C SER A 162 -7.56 -12.16 3.50
N THR A 163 -8.33 -11.11 3.25
CA THR A 163 -8.92 -10.87 1.93
C THR A 163 -8.72 -9.44 1.53
N ILE A 164 -8.51 -9.23 0.23
CA ILE A 164 -8.53 -7.90 -0.38
C ILE A 164 -9.76 -7.85 -1.27
N GLN A 165 -10.56 -6.80 -1.08
CA GLN A 165 -11.82 -6.60 -1.76
C GLN A 165 -11.86 -5.23 -2.40
N ALA A 166 -12.65 -5.10 -3.48
CA ALA A 166 -13.01 -3.78 -3.97
C ALA A 166 -14.52 -3.63 -4.15
N GLY A 167 -14.98 -2.41 -3.94
CA GLY A 167 -16.38 -2.03 -4.06
C GLY A 167 -16.53 -0.57 -4.47
N GLY A 168 -17.76 -0.08 -4.42
CA GLY A 168 -18.10 1.31 -4.70
C GLY A 168 -18.76 1.98 -3.51
N VAL A 169 -18.42 3.25 -3.27
CA VAL A 169 -19.12 4.14 -2.33
C VAL A 169 -19.50 5.43 -3.06
N GLY A 170 -20.63 6.05 -2.72
CA GLY A 170 -20.99 7.34 -3.31
C GLY A 170 -19.92 8.41 -3.01
N SER A 171 -19.55 9.24 -4.00
CA SER A 171 -18.49 10.26 -3.86
C SER A 171 -18.83 11.34 -2.84
N ALA A 172 -20.11 11.56 -2.57
CA ALA A 172 -20.62 12.45 -1.53
C ALA A 172 -20.89 11.73 -0.19
N THR A 173 -20.82 10.41 -0.15
CA THR A 173 -21.08 9.63 1.05
C THR A 173 -19.86 9.69 1.96
N ALA A 174 -20.07 10.18 3.18
CA ALA A 174 -19.11 10.09 4.26
C ALA A 174 -19.36 8.80 5.05
N GLY A 175 -18.29 8.09 5.42
CA GLY A 175 -18.36 6.89 6.24
C GLY A 175 -17.28 6.91 7.31
N ALA A 176 -17.66 6.69 8.57
CA ALA A 176 -16.74 6.72 9.71
C ALA A 176 -15.66 5.62 9.71
N GLN A 177 -15.66 4.77 8.68
CA GLN A 177 -14.75 3.64 8.50
C GLN A 177 -14.19 3.62 7.08
N ILE A 178 -14.28 4.74 6.35
CA ILE A 178 -13.79 4.84 4.97
C ILE A 178 -12.82 6.01 4.92
N GLY A 179 -11.54 5.67 4.75
CA GLY A 179 -10.50 6.65 4.53
C GLY A 179 -10.27 6.91 3.03
N HIS A 180 -9.17 7.57 2.73
CA HIS A 180 -8.77 7.91 1.38
C HIS A 180 -7.29 7.60 1.20
N PHE A 181 -6.94 6.90 0.12
CA PHE A 181 -5.53 6.68 -0.21
C PHE A 181 -4.92 8.01 -0.66
N LEU A 182 -4.27 8.69 0.27
CA LEU A 182 -3.58 9.94 0.02
C LEU A 182 -2.07 9.72 0.07
N TYR A 183 -1.36 10.23 -0.91
CA TYR A 183 0.10 10.25 -0.89
C TYR A 183 0.65 11.62 -1.26
N ARG A 184 1.88 11.89 -0.84
CA ARG A 184 2.71 12.97 -1.39
C ARG A 184 4.09 12.42 -1.76
N SER A 185 4.71 13.01 -2.76
CA SER A 185 6.11 12.68 -3.07
C SER A 185 6.99 13.30 -2.00
N THR A 186 7.94 12.54 -1.46
CA THR A 186 8.99 13.17 -0.64
C THR A 186 9.79 14.07 -1.56
N VAL A 187 9.89 15.36 -1.25
CA VAL A 187 10.82 16.23 -1.96
C VAL A 187 12.22 15.75 -1.58
N PRO A 188 13.04 15.25 -2.52
CA PRO A 188 14.44 14.96 -2.20
C PRO A 188 15.04 16.24 -1.66
N GLU A 189 15.65 16.20 -0.47
CA GLU A 189 16.20 17.41 0.15
C GLU A 189 16.92 18.24 -0.91
N PRO A 190 16.52 19.51 -1.11
CA PRO A 190 17.04 20.27 -2.23
C PRO A 190 18.56 20.28 -2.11
N ALA A 191 19.23 20.12 -3.24
CA ALA A 191 20.68 20.17 -3.38
C ALA A 191 21.32 21.41 -2.71
N SER A 192 20.54 22.36 -2.20
CA SER A 192 20.93 23.36 -1.22
C SER A 192 21.71 22.81 -0.01
N VAL A 193 21.43 21.64 0.55
CA VAL A 193 22.26 21.13 1.67
C VAL A 193 23.67 20.81 1.17
N ALA A 194 23.78 20.17 0.00
CA ALA A 194 25.05 19.96 -0.68
C ALA A 194 25.72 21.28 -1.14
N LEU A 195 24.94 22.29 -1.50
CA LEU A 195 25.41 23.62 -1.87
C LEU A 195 25.98 24.38 -0.66
N PHE A 196 25.29 24.34 0.49
CA PHE A 196 25.78 24.94 1.74
C PHE A 196 27.04 24.23 2.25
N ALA A 197 27.09 22.89 2.16
CA ALA A 197 28.28 22.13 2.48
C ALA A 197 29.47 22.51 1.57
N SER A 198 29.26 22.57 0.25
CA SER A 198 30.33 22.90 -0.72
C SER A 198 30.79 24.36 -0.66
N CYS A 199 29.89 25.31 -0.42
CA CYS A 199 30.25 26.72 -0.21
C CYS A 199 31.03 26.94 1.11
N GLY A 200 30.71 26.19 2.18
CA GLY A 200 31.44 26.24 3.44
C GLY A 200 32.91 25.83 3.29
N PHE A 201 33.19 24.76 2.54
CA PHE A 201 34.57 24.33 2.27
C PHE A 201 35.35 25.32 1.39
N ALA A 202 34.71 25.95 0.41
CA ALA A 202 35.36 26.95 -0.45
C ALA A 202 35.80 28.21 0.33
N LEU A 203 34.98 28.66 1.30
CA LEU A 203 35.29 29.81 2.15
C LEU A 203 36.37 29.51 3.21
N LEU A 204 36.46 28.27 3.69
CA LEU A 204 37.53 27.84 4.59
C LEU A 204 38.87 27.68 3.85
N ALA A 205 38.85 27.25 2.59
CA ALA A 205 40.05 27.12 1.76
C ALA A 205 40.64 28.48 1.34
N SER A 206 39.82 29.51 1.12
CA SER A 206 40.29 30.85 0.72
C SER A 206 40.96 31.62 1.87
N ARG A 207 40.66 31.28 3.13
CA ARG A 207 41.20 31.99 4.31
C ARG A 207 42.68 31.67 4.64
N ARG A 208 43.27 30.64 4.01
CA ARG A 208 44.67 30.22 4.25
C ARG A 208 45.71 30.91 3.34
N ARG A 209 45.33 31.85 2.48
CA ARG A 209 46.20 32.40 1.41
C ARG A 209 46.66 33.86 1.58
N ASN A 210 46.78 34.37 2.81
CA ASN A 210 47.46 35.66 3.03
C ASN A 210 48.85 35.44 3.64
N PRO A 211 49.94 35.38 2.83
CA PRO A 211 51.28 35.49 3.36
C PRO A 211 51.56 36.95 3.76
N LEU A 212 52.02 37.15 4.99
CA LEU A 212 52.53 38.42 5.48
C LEU A 212 53.82 38.77 4.73
N SER A 213 53.84 39.92 4.05
CA SER A 213 55.04 40.60 3.55
C SER A 213 55.44 41.71 4.50
#